data_AF-A0A1V3QEY6-F1
#
_entry.id   AF-A0A1V3QEY6-F1
#
_cell.length_a   1.000
_cell.length_b   1.000
_cell.length_c   1.000
_cell.angle_alpha   90.00
_cell.angle_beta   90.00
_cell.angle_gamma   90.00
#
_symmetry.space_group_name_H-M   'P 1'
#
loop_
_entity.id
_entity.type
_entity.pdbx_description
1 polymer ?
#
loop_
_entity_poly.entity_id
_entity_poly.type
_entity_poly.pdbx_seq_one_letter_code
_entity_poly.pdbx_strand_id
1 'polypeptide(L)'
;AKGQEIRDKGHRQEMILDLPHALAWADRTLRAELVLRSMELRRLGLDMVTAWSQLDGVDSAVTARLLQDRLGAMTMNTVSHLSAAVLDAMKPSLRMAYQSWESGVDLRAILPTRTFYRYRAELLPHGIDIAALNPKEKSNVVPLVRVLEAVPAQVPDWAQGTHLYWEPRRIA
;
A
#
# COMPACT_ATOMS: atom_id res chain seq x y z
N ALA A 1 -1.19 1.64 -5.18
CA ALA A 1 0.17 1.50 -5.77
C ALA A 1 0.74 2.89 -6.06
N LYS A 2 2.06 3.07 -6.04
CA LYS A 2 2.69 4.37 -6.30
C LYS A 2 2.36 4.89 -7.71
N GLY A 3 2.24 3.99 -8.68
CA GLY A 3 1.85 4.36 -10.04
C GLY A 3 0.46 5.00 -10.17
N GLN A 4 -0.50 4.65 -9.29
CA GLN A 4 -1.81 5.33 -9.28
C GLN A 4 -1.67 6.78 -8.79
N GLU A 5 -0.89 6.98 -7.73
CA GLU A 5 -0.62 8.32 -7.17
C GLU A 5 0.01 9.26 -8.20
N ILE A 6 0.94 8.75 -9.03
CA ILE A 6 1.60 9.56 -10.08
C ILE A 6 0.60 10.01 -11.15
N ARG A 7 -0.44 9.22 -11.43
CA ARG A 7 -1.45 9.52 -12.46
C ARG A 7 -2.59 10.40 -11.94
N ASP A 8 -2.74 10.54 -10.64
CA ASP A 8 -3.80 11.35 -10.03
C ASP A 8 -3.51 12.86 -10.23
N LYS A 9 -4.53 13.61 -10.68
CA LYS A 9 -4.40 15.04 -10.98
C LYS A 9 -4.05 15.84 -9.72
N GLY A 10 -2.94 16.58 -9.75
CA GLY A 10 -2.48 17.46 -8.66
C GLY A 10 -1.11 17.12 -8.10
N HIS A 11 -0.58 15.93 -8.42
CA HIS A 11 0.80 15.57 -8.10
C HIS A 11 1.75 16.14 -9.17
N ARG A 12 2.66 17.05 -8.78
CA ARG A 12 3.66 17.71 -9.65
C ARG A 12 4.79 16.75 -10.09
N GLN A 13 4.45 15.56 -10.56
CA GLN A 13 5.39 14.49 -10.94
C GLN A 13 5.23 14.06 -12.41
N GLU A 14 4.74 14.95 -13.27
CA GLU A 14 4.42 14.67 -14.68
C GLU A 14 5.63 14.16 -15.46
N MET A 15 6.85 14.60 -15.13
CA MET A 15 8.08 14.13 -15.79
C MET A 15 8.33 12.62 -15.62
N ILE A 16 7.74 11.98 -14.60
CA ILE A 16 7.86 10.52 -14.43
C ILE A 16 7.01 9.78 -15.47
N LEU A 17 5.94 10.42 -15.99
CA LEU A 17 5.08 9.83 -17.02
C LEU A 17 5.84 9.57 -18.33
N ASP A 18 6.88 10.36 -18.59
CA ASP A 18 7.73 10.24 -19.79
C ASP A 18 8.86 9.20 -19.62
N LEU A 19 8.92 8.50 -18.49
CA LEU A 19 9.94 7.49 -18.19
C LEU A 19 9.29 6.10 -18.05
N PRO A 20 9.19 5.31 -19.13
CA PRO A 20 8.50 4.01 -19.14
C PRO A 20 9.01 3.04 -18.06
N HIS A 21 10.32 3.00 -17.84
CA HIS A 21 10.93 2.14 -16.82
C HIS A 21 10.57 2.56 -15.39
N ALA A 22 10.47 3.88 -15.13
CA ALA A 22 10.09 4.42 -13.83
C ALA A 22 8.59 4.20 -13.54
N LEU A 23 7.72 4.40 -14.53
CA LEU A 23 6.29 4.07 -14.44
C LEU A 23 6.06 2.60 -14.14
N ALA A 24 6.69 1.70 -14.91
CA ALA A 24 6.56 0.26 -14.70
C ALA A 24 7.08 -0.19 -13.32
N TRP A 25 8.07 0.52 -12.76
CA TRP A 25 8.55 0.29 -11.41
C TRP A 25 7.59 0.87 -10.34
N ALA A 26 6.99 2.03 -10.59
CA ALA A 26 6.00 2.62 -9.70
C ALA A 26 4.70 1.80 -9.62
N ASP A 27 4.28 1.17 -10.71
CA ASP A 27 3.07 0.33 -10.75
C ASP A 27 3.20 -0.93 -9.88
N ARG A 28 4.41 -1.48 -9.78
CA ARG A 28 4.70 -2.68 -8.98
C ARG A 28 5.15 -2.39 -7.55
N THR A 29 5.22 -1.12 -7.15
CA THR A 29 5.70 -0.72 -5.82
C THR A 29 4.61 -0.03 -5.01
N LEU A 30 4.73 -0.18 -3.69
CA LEU A 30 3.90 0.49 -2.71
C LEU A 30 4.77 1.48 -1.94
N ARG A 31 4.21 2.66 -1.69
CA ARG A 31 4.82 3.67 -0.84
C ARG A 31 4.20 3.56 0.55
N ALA A 32 5.07 3.38 1.55
CA ALA A 32 4.71 3.47 2.95
C ALA A 32 5.36 4.74 3.52
N GLU A 33 4.57 5.56 4.20
CA GLU A 33 5.06 6.76 4.88
C GLU A 33 4.72 6.69 6.36
N LEU A 34 5.72 6.94 7.20
CA LEU A 34 5.53 7.16 8.62
C LEU A 34 5.71 8.65 8.90
N VAL A 35 4.64 9.32 9.32
CA VAL A 35 4.67 10.72 9.75
C VAL A 35 4.69 10.78 11.27
N LEU A 36 5.84 11.12 11.84
CA LEU A 36 5.99 11.37 13.27
C LEU A 36 5.89 12.87 13.53
N ARG A 37 4.99 13.27 14.43
CA ARG A 37 4.82 14.68 14.85
C ARG A 37 5.51 14.93 16.18
N SER A 38 5.63 16.20 16.57
CA SER A 38 6.44 16.65 17.71
C SER A 38 6.20 15.91 19.02
N MET A 39 4.95 15.59 19.37
CA MET A 39 4.65 14.85 20.61
C MET A 39 5.22 13.43 20.59
N GLU A 40 5.11 12.75 19.45
CA GLU A 40 5.63 11.39 19.29
C GLU A 40 7.16 11.39 19.23
N LEU A 41 7.75 12.38 18.57
CA LEU A 41 9.21 12.57 18.57
C LEU A 41 9.76 12.79 19.98
N ARG A 42 9.12 13.65 20.79
CA ARG A 42 9.47 13.86 22.20
C ARG A 42 9.34 12.58 23.03
N ARG A 43 8.26 11.83 22.84
CA ARG A 43 8.04 10.54 23.54
C ARG A 43 9.14 9.53 23.22
N LEU A 44 9.64 9.53 21.99
CA LEU A 44 10.73 8.66 21.54
C LEU A 44 12.13 9.20 21.88
N GLY A 45 12.24 10.41 22.44
CA GLY A 45 13.52 11.07 22.68
C GLY A 45 14.25 11.50 21.40
N LEU A 46 13.52 11.67 20.30
CA LEU A 46 14.03 11.99 18.95
C LEU A 46 13.64 13.41 18.51
N ASP A 47 13.30 14.30 19.44
CA ASP A 47 12.93 15.68 19.14
C ASP A 47 14.12 16.59 18.82
N MET A 48 15.35 16.12 19.06
CA MET A 48 16.60 16.81 18.72
C MET A 48 17.39 16.01 17.70
N VAL A 49 17.94 16.67 16.67
CA VAL A 49 18.72 16.03 15.59
C VAL A 49 19.88 15.19 16.12
N THR A 50 20.55 15.64 17.18
CA THR A 50 21.65 14.91 17.82
C THR A 50 21.26 13.53 18.36
N ALA A 51 19.99 13.32 18.73
CA ALA A 51 19.50 12.04 19.22
C ALA A 51 19.38 10.99 18.09
N TRP A 52 19.37 11.41 16.83
CA TRP A 52 19.26 10.52 15.67
C TRP A 52 20.60 9.87 15.29
N SER A 53 21.72 10.55 15.57
CA SER A 53 23.07 10.10 15.23
C SER A 53 23.71 9.21 16.30
N GLN A 54 23.19 9.22 17.54
CA GLN A 54 23.82 8.54 18.69
C GLN A 54 23.54 7.04 18.77
N LEU A 55 22.60 6.51 17.98
CA LEU A 55 22.12 5.16 18.18
C LEU A 55 22.99 4.07 17.54
N ASP A 56 23.70 4.30 16.42
CA ASP A 56 24.42 3.19 15.75
C ASP A 56 25.67 3.55 14.90
N GLY A 57 26.21 4.78 14.95
CA GLY A 57 27.42 5.14 14.18
C GLY A 57 27.29 5.03 12.64
N VAL A 58 26.12 4.66 12.14
CA VAL A 58 25.71 4.63 10.73
C VAL A 58 24.42 5.43 10.61
N ASP A 59 24.48 6.48 9.81
CA ASP A 59 23.57 7.63 9.73
C ASP A 59 22.12 7.33 9.25
N SER A 60 21.67 6.06 9.21
CA SER A 60 20.42 5.68 8.53
C SER A 60 19.63 4.50 9.11
N ALA A 61 20.07 3.85 10.20
CA ALA A 61 19.37 2.67 10.72
C ALA A 61 18.10 3.01 11.52
N VAL A 62 18.11 4.13 12.26
CA VAL A 62 17.01 4.56 13.14
C VAL A 62 15.71 4.81 12.35
N THR A 63 15.81 5.47 11.20
CA THR A 63 14.65 5.76 10.33
C THR A 63 14.02 4.48 9.78
N ALA A 64 14.84 3.56 9.29
CA ALA A 64 14.39 2.26 8.79
C ALA A 64 13.72 1.44 9.91
N ARG A 65 14.32 1.41 11.10
CA ARG A 65 13.76 0.72 12.27
C ARG A 65 12.41 1.28 12.70
N LEU A 66 12.28 2.61 12.83
CA LEU A 66 11.00 3.24 13.20
C LEU A 66 9.88 2.91 12.23
N LEU A 67 10.18 2.92 10.91
CA LEU A 67 9.22 2.55 9.90
C LEU A 67 8.85 1.07 10.00
N GLN A 68 9.85 0.18 10.14
CA GLN A 68 9.63 -1.27 10.26
C GLN A 68 8.83 -1.64 11.51
N ASP A 69 9.12 -1.04 12.67
CA ASP A 69 8.37 -1.29 13.90
C ASP A 69 6.88 -0.93 13.74
N ARG A 70 6.58 0.15 13.01
CA ARG A 70 5.20 0.57 12.77
C ARG A 70 4.51 -0.23 11.69
N LEU A 71 5.23 -0.60 10.62
CA LEU A 71 4.70 -1.48 9.58
C LEU A 71 4.46 -2.90 10.10
N GLY A 72 5.36 -3.43 10.94
CA GLY A 72 5.23 -4.76 11.54
C GLY A 72 4.04 -4.86 12.51
N ALA A 73 3.66 -3.76 13.14
CA ALA A 73 2.45 -3.68 13.97
C ALA A 73 1.15 -3.57 13.15
N MET A 74 1.21 -3.36 11.83
CA MET A 74 0.02 -3.34 10.99
C MET A 74 -0.48 -4.75 10.75
N THR A 75 -1.66 -5.08 11.29
CA THR A 75 -2.35 -6.33 10.97
C THR A 75 -2.80 -6.29 9.52
N MET A 76 -2.08 -7.00 8.65
CA MET A 76 -2.55 -7.30 7.30
C MET A 76 -3.68 -8.33 7.42
N ASN A 77 -4.94 -7.89 7.37
CA ASN A 77 -6.08 -8.80 7.27
C ASN A 77 -6.10 -9.38 5.86
N THR A 78 -5.32 -10.44 5.62
CA THR A 78 -5.25 -11.20 4.37
C THR A 78 -6.43 -12.16 4.20
N VAL A 79 -7.57 -11.91 4.87
CA VAL A 79 -8.76 -12.76 4.71
C VAL A 79 -9.63 -12.11 3.66
N SER A 80 -9.36 -12.48 2.40
CA SER A 80 -10.02 -11.96 1.20
C SER A 80 -11.42 -12.56 0.95
N HIS A 81 -11.86 -13.48 1.82
CA HIS A 81 -13.12 -14.20 1.69
C HIS A 81 -13.91 -14.18 2.98
N LEU A 82 -15.17 -13.76 2.89
CA LEU A 82 -16.10 -13.85 4.01
C LEU A 82 -16.50 -15.31 4.25
N SER A 83 -16.67 -15.69 5.51
CA SER A 83 -17.21 -17.01 5.84
C SER A 83 -18.69 -17.12 5.42
N ALA A 84 -19.15 -18.35 5.14
CA ALA A 84 -20.54 -18.60 4.76
C ALA A 84 -21.54 -18.04 5.78
N ALA A 85 -21.25 -18.20 7.09
CA ALA A 85 -22.10 -17.66 8.16
C ALA A 85 -22.22 -16.12 8.12
N VAL A 86 -21.13 -15.41 7.80
CA VAL A 86 -21.15 -13.95 7.65
C VAL A 86 -21.96 -13.55 6.42
N LEU A 87 -21.80 -14.27 5.30
CA LEU A 87 -22.58 -14.03 4.09
C LEU A 87 -24.07 -14.27 4.31
N ASP A 88 -24.44 -15.31 5.07
CA ASP A 88 -25.83 -15.66 5.35
C ASP A 88 -26.53 -14.62 6.22
N ALA A 89 -25.79 -13.97 7.14
CA ALA A 89 -26.29 -12.87 7.95
C ALA A 89 -26.44 -11.54 7.20
N MET A 90 -25.79 -11.38 6.04
CA MET A 90 -25.88 -10.16 5.23
C MET A 90 -27.22 -10.05 4.49
N LYS A 91 -27.63 -8.80 4.23
CA LYS A 91 -28.77 -8.50 3.35
C LYS A 91 -28.54 -9.11 1.96
N PRO A 92 -29.57 -9.66 1.28
CA PRO A 92 -29.41 -10.27 -0.04
C PRO A 92 -28.74 -9.36 -1.08
N SER A 93 -29.07 -8.07 -1.07
CA SER A 93 -28.48 -7.10 -2.00
C SER A 93 -26.99 -6.84 -1.73
N LEU A 94 -26.56 -6.84 -0.46
CA LEU A 94 -25.16 -6.70 -0.08
C LEU A 94 -24.36 -7.96 -0.45
N ARG A 95 -24.95 -9.14 -0.26
CA ARG A 95 -24.37 -10.43 -0.66
C ARG A 95 -24.14 -10.49 -2.17
N MET A 96 -25.12 -10.06 -2.97
CA MET A 96 -24.97 -10.00 -4.43
C MET A 96 -23.89 -9.01 -4.88
N ALA A 97 -23.79 -7.85 -4.22
CA ALA A 97 -22.73 -6.89 -4.48
C ALA A 97 -21.35 -7.48 -4.13
N TYR A 98 -21.22 -8.12 -2.98
CA TYR A 98 -20.00 -8.83 -2.58
C TYR A 98 -19.60 -9.89 -3.61
N GLN A 99 -20.52 -10.76 -4.04
CA GLN A 99 -20.23 -11.81 -5.03
C GLN A 99 -19.82 -11.22 -6.39
N SER A 100 -20.45 -10.12 -6.80
CA SER A 100 -20.09 -9.42 -8.03
C SER A 100 -18.67 -8.86 -7.95
N TRP A 101 -18.34 -8.20 -6.85
CA TRP A 101 -16.99 -7.72 -6.58
C TRP A 101 -15.96 -8.87 -6.48
N GLU A 102 -16.32 -9.96 -5.79
CA GLU A 102 -15.48 -11.16 -5.64
C GLU A 102 -15.24 -11.87 -6.99
N SER A 103 -16.12 -11.68 -7.98
CA SER A 103 -15.94 -12.12 -9.37
C SER A 103 -15.13 -11.15 -10.23
N GLY A 104 -14.72 -10.01 -9.67
CA GLY A 104 -13.87 -9.00 -10.30
C GLY A 104 -14.60 -7.89 -11.03
N VAL A 105 -15.90 -7.73 -10.79
CA VAL A 105 -16.67 -6.61 -11.35
C VAL A 105 -16.34 -5.31 -10.59
N ASP A 106 -16.05 -4.24 -11.34
CA ASP A 106 -15.92 -2.90 -10.76
C ASP A 106 -17.29 -2.36 -10.32
N LEU A 107 -17.54 -2.39 -9.02
CA LEU A 107 -18.79 -1.91 -8.46
C LEU A 107 -18.98 -0.39 -8.59
N ARG A 108 -17.91 0.40 -8.76
CA ARG A 108 -18.04 1.85 -8.98
C ARG A 108 -18.66 2.16 -10.33
N ALA A 109 -18.46 1.30 -11.32
CA ALA A 109 -18.99 1.50 -12.67
C ALA A 109 -20.48 1.15 -12.78
N ILE A 110 -21.00 0.26 -11.93
CA ILE A 110 -22.37 -0.25 -12.02
C ILE A 110 -23.32 0.32 -10.96
N LEU A 111 -22.81 0.67 -9.77
CA LEU A 111 -23.64 1.15 -8.67
C LEU A 111 -23.72 2.68 -8.65
N PRO A 112 -24.88 3.26 -8.31
CA PRO A 112 -24.95 4.67 -7.97
C PRO A 112 -24.00 5.00 -6.81
N THR A 113 -23.36 6.17 -6.86
CA THR A 113 -22.32 6.60 -5.90
C THR A 113 -22.74 6.41 -4.44
N ARG A 114 -23.96 6.79 -4.07
CA ARG A 114 -24.49 6.65 -2.71
C ARG A 114 -24.58 5.17 -2.27
N THR A 115 -24.99 4.29 -3.17
CA THR A 115 -25.09 2.85 -2.90
C THR A 115 -23.69 2.23 -2.74
N PHE A 116 -22.75 2.63 -3.59
CA PHE A 116 -21.36 2.20 -3.51
C PHE A 116 -20.75 2.50 -2.14
N TYR A 117 -20.80 3.76 -1.70
CA TYR A 117 -20.21 4.13 -0.41
C TYR A 117 -20.90 3.49 0.80
N ARG A 118 -22.22 3.28 0.72
CA ARG A 118 -22.96 2.55 1.77
C ARG A 118 -22.49 1.10 1.87
N TYR A 119 -22.40 0.38 0.74
CA TYR A 119 -21.96 -1.01 0.75
C TYR A 119 -20.49 -1.16 1.17
N ARG A 120 -19.63 -0.23 0.77
CA ARG A 120 -18.24 -0.18 1.24
C ARG A 120 -18.18 -0.06 2.76
N ALA A 121 -18.99 0.83 3.35
CA ALA A 121 -19.04 1.00 4.79
C ALA A 121 -19.57 -0.26 5.53
N GLU A 122 -20.52 -0.98 4.94
CA GLU A 122 -21.04 -2.24 5.51
C GLU A 122 -20.01 -3.40 5.40
N LEU A 123 -19.15 -3.41 4.39
CA LEU A 123 -18.19 -4.50 4.12
C LEU A 123 -16.81 -4.30 4.75
N LEU A 124 -16.38 -3.06 4.95
CA LEU A 124 -15.08 -2.70 5.56
C LEU A 124 -14.84 -3.36 6.93
N PRO A 125 -15.82 -3.41 7.87
CA PRO A 125 -15.64 -4.09 9.16
C PRO A 125 -15.29 -5.58 9.03
N HIS A 126 -15.64 -6.19 7.91
CA HIS A 126 -15.32 -7.58 7.61
C HIS A 126 -14.01 -7.75 6.81
N GLY A 127 -13.22 -6.68 6.66
CA GLY A 127 -11.95 -6.70 5.93
C GLY A 127 -12.10 -6.57 4.41
N ILE A 128 -13.31 -6.30 3.89
CA ILE A 128 -13.56 -6.22 2.45
C ILE A 128 -13.69 -4.76 2.02
N ASP A 129 -12.70 -4.27 1.26
CA ASP A 129 -12.81 -2.96 0.60
C ASP A 129 -13.17 -3.13 -0.88
N ILE A 130 -14.45 -2.95 -1.20
CA ILE A 130 -14.97 -3.02 -2.58
C ILE A 130 -14.46 -1.90 -3.50
N ALA A 131 -13.72 -0.92 -2.95
CA ALA A 131 -13.00 0.07 -3.74
C ALA A 131 -11.73 -0.48 -4.39
N ALA A 132 -11.16 -1.56 -3.84
CA ALA A 132 -10.04 -2.26 -4.45
C ALA A 132 -10.58 -3.19 -5.53
N LEU A 133 -10.08 -3.07 -6.76
CA LEU A 133 -10.43 -4.03 -7.81
C LEU A 133 -9.87 -5.41 -7.43
N ASN A 134 -10.70 -6.44 -7.57
CA ASN A 134 -10.29 -7.84 -7.36
C ASN A 134 -10.14 -8.52 -8.73
N PRO A 135 -8.99 -8.42 -9.40
CA PRO A 135 -8.82 -9.04 -10.71
C PRO A 135 -8.84 -10.57 -10.55
N LYS A 136 -9.99 -11.20 -10.75
CA LYS A 136 -10.06 -12.65 -10.93
C LYS A 136 -9.80 -12.98 -12.40
N GLU A 137 -8.61 -13.52 -12.67
CA GLU A 137 -8.46 -14.41 -13.82
C GLU A 137 -9.28 -15.68 -13.55
N LYS A 138 -10.08 -16.11 -14.53
CA LYS A 138 -10.74 -17.43 -14.50
C LYS A 138 -9.67 -18.51 -14.72
N SER A 139 -8.86 -18.79 -13.70
CA SER A 139 -7.87 -19.86 -13.74
C SER A 139 -8.31 -20.98 -12.81
N ASN A 140 -8.35 -22.22 -13.31
CA ASN A 140 -8.63 -23.44 -12.53
C ASN A 140 -7.46 -23.85 -11.63
N VAL A 141 -6.44 -22.99 -11.48
CA VAL A 141 -5.27 -23.23 -10.66
C VAL A 141 -5.52 -22.61 -9.28
N VAL A 142 -5.42 -23.43 -8.23
CA VAL A 142 -5.43 -22.94 -6.84
C VAL A 142 -4.35 -21.85 -6.73
N PRO A 143 -4.69 -20.61 -6.36
CA PRO A 143 -3.68 -19.57 -6.22
C PRO A 143 -2.73 -20.00 -5.11
N LEU A 144 -1.48 -20.27 -5.46
CA LEU A 144 -0.39 -20.23 -4.48
C LEU A 144 -0.38 -18.81 -3.94
N VAL A 145 -0.91 -18.64 -2.72
CA VAL A 145 -0.87 -17.37 -2.01
C VAL A 145 0.60 -17.12 -1.70
N ARG A 146 1.25 -16.35 -2.58
CA ARG A 146 2.60 -15.87 -2.33
C ARG A 146 2.48 -14.89 -1.18
N VAL A 147 3.02 -15.26 -0.02
CA VAL A 147 3.18 -14.34 1.10
C VAL A 147 3.99 -13.17 0.55
N LEU A 148 3.37 -12.00 0.46
CA LEU A 148 4.05 -10.77 0.10
C LEU A 148 4.90 -10.40 1.30
N GLU A 149 6.18 -10.77 1.25
CA GLU A 149 7.16 -10.25 2.18
C GLU A 149 7.37 -8.76 1.85
N ALA A 150 7.15 -7.90 2.84
CA ALA A 150 7.38 -6.47 2.72
C ALA A 150 8.90 -6.20 2.73
N VAL A 151 9.58 -6.58 1.65
CA VAL A 151 11.00 -6.26 1.46
C VAL A 151 11.09 -4.80 1.01
N PRO A 152 11.95 -3.98 1.65
CA PRO A 152 12.20 -2.62 1.18
C PRO A 152 12.60 -2.62 -0.29
N ALA A 153 11.90 -1.81 -1.09
CA ALA A 153 12.21 -1.66 -2.51
C ALA A 153 13.64 -1.14 -2.67
N GLN A 154 14.48 -1.94 -3.33
CA GLN A 154 15.86 -1.55 -3.64
C GLN A 154 15.88 -0.52 -4.78
N VAL A 155 17.00 0.20 -4.87
CA VAL A 155 17.27 1.08 -6.01
C VAL A 155 17.34 0.21 -7.27
N PRO A 156 16.51 0.44 -8.29
CA PRO A 156 16.51 -0.39 -9.47
C PRO A 156 17.78 -0.18 -10.31
N ASP A 157 18.28 -1.25 -10.92
CA ASP A 157 19.53 -1.24 -11.69
C ASP A 157 19.53 -0.19 -12.81
N TRP A 158 18.37 0.03 -13.45
CA TRP A 158 18.22 1.02 -14.52
C TRP A 158 18.40 2.47 -14.06
N ALA A 159 18.29 2.76 -12.76
CA ALA A 159 18.48 4.09 -12.21
C ALA A 159 19.95 4.34 -11.80
N GLN A 160 20.69 3.29 -11.45
CA GLN A 160 22.07 3.40 -10.97
C GLN A 160 22.99 3.96 -12.07
N GLY A 161 23.88 4.89 -11.71
CA GLY A 161 24.77 5.57 -12.66
C GLY A 161 24.10 6.58 -13.60
N THR A 162 22.79 6.82 -13.44
CA THR A 162 22.06 7.84 -14.19
C THR A 162 21.78 9.07 -13.32
N HIS A 163 21.31 10.16 -13.93
CA HIS A 163 20.84 11.34 -13.19
C HIS A 163 19.55 11.09 -12.38
N LEU A 164 18.93 9.93 -12.52
CA LEU A 164 17.71 9.55 -11.79
C LEU A 164 17.98 9.06 -10.37
N TYR A 165 19.23 8.71 -10.05
CA TYR A 165 19.63 8.27 -8.73
C TYR A 165 20.89 9.01 -8.29
N TRP A 166 20.82 9.64 -7.12
CA TRP A 166 21.99 10.18 -6.46
C TRP A 166 22.46 9.20 -5.40
N GLU A 167 23.70 8.73 -5.53
CA GLU A 167 24.32 7.85 -4.54
C GLU A 167 25.03 8.71 -3.48
N PRO A 168 24.61 8.64 -2.20
CA PRO A 168 25.27 9.38 -1.15
C PRO A 168 26.70 8.89 -0.96
N ARG A 169 27.64 9.83 -0.83
CA ARG A 169 29.03 9.49 -0.46
C ARG A 169 29.02 8.85 0.92
N ARG A 170 29.44 7.58 1.03
CA ARG A 170 29.72 6.96 2.33
C ARG A 170 30.96 7.66 2.89
N ILE A 171 30.79 8.40 3.98
CA ILE A 171 31.92 8.87 4.77
C ILE A 171 32.44 7.62 5.50
N ALA A 172 33.66 7.21 5.16
CA ALA A 172 34.36 6.08 5.77
C ALA A 172 34.79 6.39 7.20
#